data_AF-A0A6A6PB89-F1
#
_entry.id   AF-A0A6A6PB89-F1
#
_cell.length_a   1.000
_cell.length_b   1.000
_cell.length_c   1.000
_cell.angle_alpha   90.00
_cell.angle_beta   90.00
_cell.angle_gamma   90.00
#
_symmetry.space_group_name_H-M   'P 1'
#
loop_
_entity.id
_entity.type
_entity.pdbx_description
1 polymer ?
#
loop_
_entity_poly.entity_id
_entity_poly.type
_entity_poly.pdbx_seq_one_letter_code
_entity_poly.pdbx_strand_id
1 'polypeptide(L)'
;MKAWVNRSAEVRRQEVEKRNGYITRPMNSFMLYRSAFAERTKEWCLQNNHQIVSSVSGESWPMEPPEVREMYNELAKIERLNHQAAHPDYKFSPSKAATPSKK
;
A
#
# COMPACT_ATOMS: atom_id res chain seq x y z
N MET A 1 2.90 -3.54 -9.75
CA MET A 1 2.45 -2.30 -9.07
C MET A 1 1.76 -1.31 -10.01
N LYS A 2 2.26 -1.04 -11.23
CA LYS A 2 1.53 -0.22 -12.22
C LYS A 2 0.06 -0.66 -12.44
N ALA A 3 -0.16 -1.98 -12.55
CA ALA A 3 -1.50 -2.55 -12.67
C ALA A 3 -2.41 -2.25 -11.46
N TRP A 4 -1.86 -2.20 -10.24
CA TRP A 4 -2.62 -1.84 -9.03
C TRP A 4 -3.02 -0.36 -9.05
N VAL A 5 -2.06 0.50 -9.39
CA VAL A 5 -2.27 1.96 -9.38
C VAL A 5 -3.26 2.39 -10.48
N ASN A 6 -3.27 1.69 -11.61
CA ASN A 6 -4.13 2.02 -12.76
C ASN A 6 -5.44 1.24 -12.82
N ARG A 7 -5.88 0.61 -11.71
CA ARG A 7 -7.20 -0.02 -11.65
C ARG A 7 -8.30 1.00 -11.95
N SER A 8 -9.47 0.56 -12.40
CA SER A 8 -10.58 1.48 -12.65
C SER A 8 -11.21 1.95 -11.33
N ALA A 9 -11.96 3.05 -11.37
CA ALA A 9 -12.77 3.48 -10.24
C ALA A 9 -13.81 2.41 -9.84
N GLU A 10 -14.33 1.67 -10.82
CA GLU A 10 -15.29 0.60 -10.59
C GLU A 10 -14.71 -0.53 -9.74
N VAL A 11 -13.51 -1.01 -10.07
CA VAL A 11 -12.83 -2.04 -9.27
C VAL A 11 -12.60 -1.55 -7.84
N ARG A 12 -12.19 -0.29 -7.66
CA ARG A 12 -12.00 0.29 -6.32
C ARG A 12 -13.30 0.35 -5.51
N ARG A 13 -14.43 0.70 -6.13
CA ARG A 13 -15.75 0.69 -5.47
C ARG A 13 -16.18 -0.72 -5.07
N GLN A 14 -15.96 -1.71 -5.92
CA GLN A 14 -16.26 -3.12 -5.61
C GLN A 14 -15.41 -3.64 -4.44
N GLU A 15 -14.16 -3.20 -4.30
CA GLU A 15 -13.31 -3.55 -3.15
C GLU A 15 -13.87 -2.99 -1.83
N VAL A 16 -14.45 -1.80 -1.86
CA VAL A 16 -15.09 -1.16 -0.70
C VAL A 16 -16.37 -1.91 -0.32
N GLU A 17 -17.18 -2.29 -1.30
CA GLU A 17 -18.40 -3.09 -1.08
C GLU A 17 -18.07 -4.44 -0.43
N LYS A 18 -17.06 -5.14 -0.95
CA LYS A 18 -16.55 -6.40 -0.37
C LYS A 18 -16.03 -6.26 1.07
N ARG A 19 -15.69 -5.03 1.49
CA ARG A 19 -15.22 -4.71 2.85
C ARG A 19 -16.30 -4.01 3.67
N ASN A 20 -17.58 -4.23 3.36
CA ASN A 20 -18.72 -3.65 4.07
C ASN A 20 -18.67 -2.11 4.13
N GLY A 21 -18.26 -1.46 3.05
CA GLY A 21 -18.17 0.00 2.97
C GLY A 21 -16.86 0.59 3.51
N TYR A 22 -15.92 -0.24 3.99
CA TYR A 22 -14.64 0.25 4.50
C TYR A 22 -13.67 0.63 3.38
N ILE A 23 -13.40 1.93 3.26
CA ILE A 23 -12.43 2.50 2.32
C ILE A 23 -11.03 2.44 2.94
N THR A 24 -10.16 1.62 2.36
CA THR A 24 -8.75 1.50 2.78
C THR A 24 -7.95 2.72 2.39
N ARG A 25 -6.92 3.05 3.17
CA ARG A 25 -5.99 4.14 2.84
C ARG A 25 -5.29 3.85 1.50
N PRO A 26 -5.05 4.87 0.65
CA PRO A 26 -4.20 4.70 -0.53
C PRO A 26 -2.78 4.34 -0.09
N MET A 27 -2.11 3.48 -0.87
CA MET A 27 -0.74 3.08 -0.57
C MET A 27 0.24 4.21 -0.88
N ASN A 28 1.16 4.48 0.05
CA ASN A 28 2.31 5.35 -0.20
C ASN A 28 3.40 4.60 -1.00
N SER A 29 4.49 5.29 -1.34
CA SER A 29 5.58 4.73 -2.14
C SER A 29 6.21 3.48 -1.51
N PHE A 30 6.47 3.52 -0.20
CA PHE A 30 6.99 2.37 0.53
C PHE A 30 6.01 1.19 0.58
N MET A 31 4.71 1.44 0.76
CA MET A 31 3.70 0.38 0.79
C MET A 31 3.56 -0.30 -0.57
N LEU A 32 3.64 0.47 -1.66
CA LEU A 32 3.70 -0.07 -3.03
C LEU A 32 4.97 -0.90 -3.25
N TYR A 33 6.11 -0.41 -2.76
CA TYR A 33 7.38 -1.12 -2.82
C TYR A 33 7.33 -2.46 -2.08
N ARG A 34 6.92 -2.44 -0.80
CA ARG A 34 6.75 -3.62 0.05
C ARG A 34 5.80 -4.63 -0.58
N SER A 35 4.71 -4.19 -1.22
CA SER A 35 3.78 -5.10 -1.91
C SER A 35 4.40 -5.78 -3.13
N ALA A 36 5.32 -5.12 -3.84
CA ALA A 36 6.05 -5.75 -4.94
C ALA A 36 7.04 -6.80 -4.41
N PHE A 37 7.71 -6.50 -3.31
CA PHE A 37 8.60 -7.43 -2.61
C PHE A 37 7.85 -8.62 -2.03
N ALA A 38 6.67 -8.40 -1.45
CA ALA A 38 5.83 -9.46 -0.88
C ALA A 38 5.57 -10.58 -1.89
N GLU A 39 5.21 -10.25 -3.13
CA GLU A 39 4.98 -11.25 -4.19
C GLU A 39 6.27 -12.05 -4.49
N ARG A 40 7.41 -11.38 -4.63
CA ARG A 40 8.70 -12.06 -4.85
C ARG A 40 9.12 -12.92 -3.65
N THR A 41 8.88 -12.46 -2.43
CA THR A 41 9.22 -13.21 -1.21
C THR A 41 8.30 -14.40 -0.97
N LYS A 42 7.05 -14.39 -1.46
CA LYS A 42 6.18 -15.59 -1.39
C LYS A 42 6.75 -16.75 -2.19
N GLU A 43 7.43 -16.47 -3.30
CA GLU A 43 8.07 -17.50 -4.12
C GLU A 43 9.31 -18.09 -3.43
N TRP A 44 10.03 -17.29 -2.64
CA TRP A 44 11.30 -17.71 -2.01
C TRP A 44 11.13 -18.22 -0.58
N CYS A 45 10.16 -17.68 0.14
CA CYS A 45 9.82 -18.07 1.50
C CYS A 45 8.44 -18.72 1.48
N LEU A 46 8.41 -20.05 1.55
CA LEU A 46 7.20 -20.87 1.77
C LEU A 46 6.37 -20.45 3.00
N GLN A 47 6.89 -19.56 3.83
CA GLN A 47 6.23 -18.94 4.97
C GLN A 47 5.90 -17.49 4.61
N ASN A 48 4.61 -17.18 4.45
CA ASN A 48 4.06 -15.86 4.16
C ASN A 48 4.17 -14.92 5.39
N ASN A 49 5.39 -14.71 5.89
CA ASN A 49 5.66 -13.95 7.10
C ASN A 49 5.79 -12.46 6.77
N HIS A 50 4.69 -11.73 6.93
CA HIS A 50 4.64 -10.29 6.69
C HIS A 50 5.62 -9.47 7.54
N GLN A 51 6.10 -9.97 8.68
CA GLN A 51 7.11 -9.28 9.50
C GLN A 51 8.46 -9.28 8.78
N ILE A 52 8.86 -10.44 8.24
CA ILE A 52 10.11 -10.58 7.49
C ILE A 52 10.07 -9.70 6.24
N VAL A 53 8.96 -9.75 5.49
CA VAL A 53 8.79 -8.91 4.28
C VAL A 53 8.94 -7.42 4.61
N SER A 54 8.34 -6.96 5.71
CA SER A 54 8.49 -5.58 6.15
C SER A 54 9.92 -5.23 6.56
N SER A 55 10.60 -6.10 7.31
CA SER A 55 11.98 -5.86 7.75
C SER A 55 12.91 -5.74 6.54
N VAL A 56 12.88 -6.74 5.66
CA VAL A 56 13.73 -6.79 4.46
C VAL A 56 13.42 -5.63 3.52
N SER A 57 12.14 -5.32 3.28
CA SER A 57 11.77 -4.18 2.43
C SER A 57 12.20 -2.85 3.06
N GLY A 58 12.14 -2.73 4.38
CA GLY A 58 12.55 -1.54 5.13
C GLY A 58 14.04 -1.28 5.03
N GLU A 59 14.86 -2.34 5.12
CA GLU A 59 16.31 -2.28 4.93
C GLU A 59 16.67 -1.98 3.47
N SER A 60 16.03 -2.66 2.53
CA SER A 60 16.29 -2.51 1.10
C SER A 60 15.88 -1.15 0.53
N TRP A 61 14.78 -0.57 1.00
CA TRP A 61 14.24 0.70 0.48
C TRP A 61 15.25 1.87 0.41
N PRO A 62 16.02 2.21 1.46
CA PRO A 62 17.03 3.26 1.37
C PRO A 62 18.23 2.89 0.49
N MET A 63 18.47 1.60 0.23
CA MET A 63 19.54 1.10 -0.64
C MET A 63 19.16 1.12 -2.13
N GLU A 64 17.86 1.22 -2.44
CA GLU A 64 17.38 1.24 -3.82
C GLU A 64 17.88 2.47 -4.60
N PRO A 65 18.15 2.31 -5.91
CA PRO A 65 18.54 3.41 -6.77
C PRO A 65 17.53 4.57 -6.69
N PRO A 66 18.00 5.83 -6.82
CA PRO A 66 17.12 7.00 -6.83
C PRO A 66 15.95 6.89 -7.83
N GLU A 67 16.20 6.31 -9.00
CA GLU A 67 15.22 6.14 -10.08
C GLU A 67 14.08 5.19 -9.66
N VAL A 68 14.40 4.14 -8.89
CA VAL A 68 13.39 3.22 -8.35
C VAL A 68 12.55 3.94 -7.31
N ARG A 69 13.17 4.66 -6.38
CA ARG A 69 12.46 5.42 -5.35
C ARG A 69 11.55 6.49 -5.96
N GLU A 70 12.03 7.20 -6.98
CA GLU A 70 11.26 8.20 -7.73
C GLU A 70 10.08 7.57 -8.48
N MET A 71 10.30 6.44 -9.17
CA MET A 71 9.21 5.69 -9.80
C MET A 71 8.10 5.34 -8.80
N TYR A 72 8.44 4.86 -7.61
CA TYR A 72 7.45 4.51 -6.58
C TYR A 72 6.77 5.73 -5.96
N ASN A 73 7.48 6.86 -5.83
CA ASN A 73 6.87 8.14 -5.43
C ASN A 73 5.82 8.57 -6.46
N GLU A 74 6.09 8.37 -7.75
CA GLU A 74 5.21 8.81 -8.82
C GLU A 74 3.98 7.90 -8.90
N LEU A 75 4.18 6.61 -8.72
CA LEU A 75 3.10 5.65 -8.53
C LEU A 75 2.22 5.99 -7.30
N ALA A 76 2.82 6.42 -6.20
CA ALA A 76 2.07 6.83 -5.00
C ALA A 76 1.24 8.11 -5.24
N LYS A 77 1.79 9.08 -5.99
CA LYS A 77 1.05 10.28 -6.42
C LYS A 77 -0.18 9.89 -7.24
N ILE A 78 0.00 9.01 -8.25
CA ILE A 78 -1.10 8.54 -9.10
C ILE A 78 -2.12 7.74 -8.29
N GLU A 79 -1.69 6.86 -7.37
CA GLU A 79 -2.59 6.08 -6.53
C GLU A 79 -3.46 6.98 -5.65
N ARG A 80 -2.87 8.03 -5.08
CA ARG A 80 -3.61 9.03 -4.29
C ARG A 80 -4.67 9.74 -5.15
N LEU A 81 -4.32 10.15 -6.37
CA LEU A 81 -5.25 10.82 -7.29
C LEU A 81 -6.39 9.89 -7.70
N ASN A 82 -6.06 8.65 -8.10
CA ASN A 82 -7.06 7.66 -8.51
C ASN A 82 -7.97 7.24 -7.34
N HIS A 83 -7.42 7.14 -6.13
CA HIS A 83 -8.21 6.90 -4.93
C HIS A 83 -9.18 8.04 -4.65
N GLN A 84 -8.72 9.30 -4.73
CA GLN A 84 -9.59 10.47 -4.53
C GLN A 84 -10.69 10.56 -5.60
N ALA A 85 -10.37 10.24 -6.85
CA ALA A 85 -11.35 10.22 -7.94
C ALA A 85 -12.40 9.12 -7.75
N ALA A 86 -12.01 7.95 -7.24
CA ALA A 86 -12.92 6.84 -6.97
C ALA A 86 -13.75 7.03 -5.68
N HIS A 87 -13.20 7.76 -4.70
CA HIS A 87 -13.82 8.02 -3.40
C HIS A 87 -13.73 9.52 -3.04
N PRO A 88 -14.52 10.39 -3.69
CA PRO A 88 -14.46 11.84 -3.47
C PRO A 88 -14.72 12.25 -2.02
N ASP A 89 -15.62 11.52 -1.33
CA ASP A 89 -16.01 11.78 0.06
C ASP A 89 -15.06 11.15 1.09
N TYR A 90 -14.01 10.46 0.64
CA TYR A 90 -13.06 9.84 1.55
C TYR A 90 -12.30 10.91 2.34
N LYS A 91 -12.45 10.86 3.66
CA LYS A 91 -11.66 11.66 4.60
C LYS A 91 -10.88 10.75 5.52
N PHE A 92 -9.57 10.96 5.56
CA PHE A 92 -8.74 10.26 6.54
C PHE A 92 -9.04 10.79 7.94
N SER A 93 -9.73 9.96 8.72
CA SER A 93 -9.92 10.16 10.16
C SER A 93 -9.12 9.08 10.88
N PRO A 94 -8.00 9.42 11.55
CA PRO A 94 -7.33 8.46 12.40
C PRO A 94 -8.33 8.02 13.47
N SER A 95 -8.69 6.73 13.46
CA SER A 95 -9.39 6.14 14.60
C SER A 95 -8.53 6.39 15.84
N LYS A 96 -9.14 6.87 16.93
CA LYS A 96 -8.51 6.91 18.25
C LYS A 96 -8.26 5.46 18.69
N ALA A 97 -7.21 4.83 18.16
CA ALA A 97 -6.73 3.58 18.70
C ALA A 97 -6.22 3.90 20.10
N ALA A 98 -6.89 3.35 21.12
CA ALA A 98 -6.43 3.34 22.48
C ALA A 98 -4.96 2.94 22.48
N THR A 99 -4.09 3.82 22.96
CA THR A 99 -2.68 3.54 23.17
C THR A 99 -2.56 2.23 23.95
N PRO A 100 -1.93 1.17 23.41
CA PRO A 100 -1.50 0.09 24.28
C PRO A 100 -0.39 0.69 25.15
N SER A 101 -0.72 0.95 26.42
CA SER A 101 0.25 1.30 27.44
C SER A 101 1.34 0.25 27.44
N LYS A 102 2.58 0.64 27.09
CA LYS A 102 3.77 -0.19 27.28
C LYS A 102 3.84 -0.56 28.78
N LYS A 103 3.78 -1.85 29.09
CA LYS A 103 4.33 -2.41 30.32
C LYS A 103 5.78 -2.78 30.07
#